data_AF-D5RTZ0-F1
#
_entry.id   AF-D5RTZ0-F1
#
_cell.length_a   1.000
_cell.length_b   1.000
_cell.length_c   1.000
_cell.angle_alpha   90.00
_cell.angle_beta   90.00
_cell.angle_gamma   90.00
#
_symmetry.space_group_name_H-M   'P 1'
#
loop_
_entity.id
_entity.type
_entity.pdbx_description
1 polymer ?
#
loop_
_entity_poly.entity_id
_entity_poly.type
_entity_poly.pdbx_seq_one_letter_code
_entity_poly.pdbx_strand_id
1 'polypeptide(L)'
;LAGRPAAPCRHELDAAAWAALPAALRQEPGLELLGLWPGEGMVHAAFRAPGAASPLLASVAAEGAGYAALSPARPGAEWFERMIADLAGWPALGGTDARPLLDHGRWAMRAPLSAAPPPRLGEVPQPEFLAVPGEGVHQIPLGPIQGGFGEPAHWRLHVRGETVLRLEVLPGYAHRGVLALLRGRTLEQAAPLVARIAGDSTVAHSWAFALAAERALGIAAPARAAALRGVMAELERIANHLRDIGAICAEAGFHWPDSRCGALREAVLRAAGAAFGHRLMMDGVVPGGVARDLSPEGVALLADAMALLGAELPPLRRVGRAPC
;
A
#
# COMPACT_ATOMS: atom_id res chain seq x y z
N LEU A 1 19.04 -14.83 13.89
CA LEU A 1 18.71 -13.72 14.81
C LEU A 1 19.12 -14.11 16.23
N ALA A 2 20.28 -13.66 16.71
CA ALA A 2 20.71 -13.84 18.10
C ALA A 2 20.30 -12.62 18.94
N GLY A 3 18.99 -12.37 19.04
CA GLY A 3 18.41 -11.24 19.78
C GLY A 3 17.63 -11.68 21.02
N ARG A 4 17.37 -10.75 21.93
CA ARG A 4 16.51 -11.02 23.09
C ARG A 4 15.07 -11.27 22.59
N PRO A 5 14.45 -12.41 22.89
CA PRO A 5 13.05 -12.63 22.54
C PRO A 5 12.17 -11.69 23.37
N ALA A 6 11.44 -10.82 22.69
CA ALA A 6 10.45 -9.92 23.31
C ALA A 6 9.02 -10.46 23.17
N ALA A 7 8.77 -11.28 22.15
CA ALA A 7 7.54 -12.04 21.92
C ALA A 7 7.89 -13.28 21.05
N PRO A 8 6.99 -14.27 20.86
CA PRO A 8 7.29 -15.52 20.14
C PRO A 8 7.87 -15.32 18.73
N CYS A 9 7.58 -14.19 18.09
CA CYS A 9 8.05 -13.83 16.75
C CYS A 9 8.91 -12.56 16.70
N ARG A 10 9.18 -11.89 17.84
CA ARG A 10 9.88 -10.60 17.89
C ARG A 10 11.21 -10.71 18.63
N HIS A 11 12.28 -10.37 17.92
CA HIS A 11 13.63 -10.27 18.44
C HIS A 11 14.03 -8.80 18.56
N GLU A 12 14.34 -8.37 19.77
CA GLU A 12 15.00 -7.08 20.00
C GLU A 12 16.50 -7.28 19.80
N LEU A 13 17.05 -6.51 18.88
CA LEU A 13 18.46 -6.47 18.52
C LEU A 13 19.07 -5.21 19.09
N ASP A 14 20.30 -5.33 19.58
CA ASP A 14 21.15 -4.15 19.77
C ASP A 14 21.59 -3.57 18.42
N ALA A 15 22.20 -2.39 18.45
CA ALA A 15 22.64 -1.70 17.24
C ALA A 15 23.65 -2.53 16.41
N ALA A 16 24.52 -3.31 17.06
CA ALA A 16 25.53 -4.12 16.38
C ALA A 16 24.90 -5.34 15.67
N ALA A 17 23.99 -6.04 16.34
CA ALA A 17 23.25 -7.16 15.80
C ALA A 17 22.33 -6.73 14.65
N TRP A 18 21.69 -5.56 14.77
CA TRP A 18 20.93 -4.98 13.67
C TRP A 18 21.83 -4.60 12.48
N ALA A 19 22.96 -3.95 12.73
CA ALA A 19 23.93 -3.57 11.69
C ALA A 19 24.55 -4.77 10.96
N ALA A 20 24.52 -5.97 11.56
CA ALA A 20 24.92 -7.21 10.91
C ALA A 20 23.85 -7.80 9.97
N LEU A 21 22.58 -7.37 10.08
CA LEU A 21 21.47 -7.90 9.27
C LEU A 21 21.72 -7.79 7.76
N PRO A 22 22.20 -6.68 7.18
CA PRO A 22 22.41 -6.59 5.74
C PRO A 22 23.38 -7.64 5.20
N ALA A 23 24.41 -8.00 5.97
CA ALA A 23 25.33 -9.07 5.60
C ALA A 23 24.66 -10.44 5.66
N ALA A 24 23.92 -10.72 6.73
CA ALA A 24 23.18 -11.97 6.88
C ALA A 24 22.06 -12.13 5.83
N LEU A 25 21.31 -11.07 5.54
CA LEU A 25 20.24 -11.05 4.54
C LEU A 25 20.75 -11.36 3.13
N ARG A 26 21.98 -10.96 2.78
CA ARG A 26 22.61 -11.33 1.51
C ARG A 26 22.89 -12.83 1.39
N GLN A 27 23.13 -13.51 2.52
CA GLN A 27 23.33 -14.95 2.56
C GLN A 27 21.99 -15.73 2.54
N GLU A 28 20.89 -15.06 2.87
CA GLU A 28 19.54 -15.63 2.96
C GLU A 28 18.57 -14.96 1.98
N PRO A 29 18.77 -15.07 0.65
CA PRO A 29 17.95 -14.36 -0.35
C PRO A 29 16.46 -14.75 -0.30
N GLY A 30 16.13 -15.96 0.17
CA GLY A 30 14.75 -16.42 0.35
C GLY A 30 14.01 -15.76 1.49
N LEU A 31 14.69 -15.03 2.39
CA LEU A 31 14.04 -14.28 3.46
C LEU A 31 13.50 -12.96 2.91
N GLU A 32 12.18 -12.91 2.70
CA GLU A 32 11.46 -11.77 2.13
C GLU A 32 11.26 -10.68 3.18
N LEU A 33 11.55 -9.42 2.84
CA LEU A 33 11.16 -8.27 3.66
C LEU A 33 9.68 -7.96 3.39
N LEU A 34 8.84 -8.04 4.41
CA LEU A 34 7.41 -7.70 4.34
C LEU A 34 7.14 -6.22 4.59
N GLY A 35 7.97 -5.59 5.42
CA GLY A 35 7.81 -4.18 5.76
C GLY A 35 8.82 -3.72 6.79
N LEU A 36 9.01 -2.40 6.84
CA LEU A 36 9.87 -1.70 7.78
C LEU A 36 9.14 -0.43 8.25
N TRP A 37 9.05 -0.19 9.55
CA TRP A 37 8.26 0.95 10.07
C TRP A 37 8.78 1.46 11.43
N PRO A 38 8.49 2.72 11.79
CA PRO A 38 8.84 3.28 13.09
C PRO A 38 7.72 3.06 14.12
N GLY A 39 8.06 2.83 15.38
CA GLY A 39 7.11 2.70 16.49
C GLY A 39 7.80 2.71 17.85
N GLU A 40 7.23 3.42 18.84
CA GLU A 40 7.69 3.37 20.25
C GLU A 40 9.21 3.63 20.46
N GLY A 41 9.82 4.52 19.67
CA GLY A 41 11.27 4.77 19.75
C GLY A 41 12.15 3.71 19.07
N MET A 42 11.53 2.76 18.37
CA MET A 42 12.18 1.66 17.69
C MET A 42 11.88 1.68 16.19
N VAL A 43 12.75 1.03 15.43
CA VAL A 43 12.48 0.61 14.05
C VAL A 43 12.23 -0.88 14.03
N HIS A 44 11.18 -1.28 13.34
CA HIS A 44 10.73 -2.67 13.22
C HIS A 44 10.85 -3.13 11.78
N ALA A 45 11.42 -4.31 11.55
CA ALA A 45 11.40 -5.00 10.27
C ALA A 45 10.66 -6.33 10.40
N ALA A 46 9.74 -6.60 9.48
CA ALA A 46 9.07 -7.88 9.35
C ALA A 46 9.63 -8.65 8.16
N PHE A 47 9.96 -9.92 8.39
CA PHE A 47 10.43 -10.83 7.37
C PHE A 47 9.55 -12.06 7.27
N ARG A 48 9.54 -12.74 6.12
CA ARG A 48 8.90 -14.04 5.94
C ARG A 48 9.89 -15.02 5.33
N ALA A 49 10.15 -16.10 6.04
CA ALA A 49 10.90 -17.21 5.49
C ALA A 49 10.01 -18.04 4.55
N PRO A 50 10.57 -18.71 3.53
CA PRO A 50 9.80 -19.55 2.63
C PRO A 50 9.03 -20.63 3.41
N GLY A 51 7.72 -20.73 3.18
CA GLY A 51 6.85 -21.70 3.86
C GLY A 51 6.53 -21.39 5.33
N ALA A 52 7.07 -20.31 5.92
CA ALA A 52 6.76 -19.94 7.29
C ALA A 52 5.35 -19.34 7.41
N ALA A 53 4.56 -19.86 8.35
CA ALA A 53 3.19 -19.40 8.60
C ALA A 53 3.14 -18.04 9.32
N SER A 54 4.20 -17.67 10.04
CA SER A 54 4.28 -16.42 10.81
C SER A 54 5.48 -15.59 10.40
N PRO A 55 5.37 -14.26 10.42
CA PRO A 55 6.49 -13.39 10.14
C PRO A 55 7.51 -13.42 11.28
N LEU A 56 8.75 -13.14 10.94
CA LEU A 56 9.86 -12.92 11.85
C LEU A 56 10.06 -11.42 12.02
N LEU A 57 9.96 -10.91 13.24
CA LEU A 57 10.11 -9.50 13.56
C LEU A 57 11.48 -9.25 14.18
N ALA A 58 12.19 -8.27 13.65
CA ALA A 58 13.39 -7.70 14.25
C ALA A 58 13.10 -6.25 14.66
N SER A 59 13.54 -5.84 15.84
CA SER A 59 13.45 -4.47 16.32
C SER A 59 14.82 -3.94 16.71
N VAL A 60 15.07 -2.66 16.45
CA VAL A 60 16.24 -1.94 16.99
C VAL A 60 15.79 -0.58 17.54
N ALA A 61 16.42 -0.12 18.62
CA ALA A 61 16.23 1.23 19.11
C ALA A 61 16.74 2.23 18.08
N ALA A 62 15.95 3.25 17.78
CA ALA A 62 16.33 4.34 16.90
C ALA A 62 16.42 5.62 17.74
N GLU A 63 17.64 6.04 18.02
CA GLU A 63 17.94 7.33 18.66
C GLU A 63 18.39 8.31 17.58
N GLY A 64 18.55 9.61 17.90
CA GLY A 64 18.81 10.69 16.91
C GLY A 64 19.96 10.48 15.92
N ALA A 65 20.80 9.46 16.10
CA ALA A 65 21.81 9.00 15.15
C ALA A 65 21.28 8.12 13.99
N GLY A 66 20.04 7.62 14.05
CA GLY A 66 19.46 6.72 13.04
C GLY A 66 19.67 5.23 13.33
N TYR A 67 19.56 4.40 12.30
CA TYR A 67 19.72 2.94 12.36
C TYR A 67 20.40 2.42 11.08
N ALA A 68 21.06 1.27 11.10
CA ALA A 68 21.70 0.74 9.90
C ALA A 68 20.64 0.33 8.84
N ALA A 69 20.86 0.76 7.59
CA ALA A 69 19.96 0.48 6.49
C ALA A 69 19.95 -1.00 6.08
N LEU A 70 18.79 -1.48 5.66
CA LEU A 70 18.58 -2.79 5.05
C LEU A 70 18.62 -2.72 3.52
N SER A 71 18.42 -1.54 2.92
CA SER A 71 18.37 -1.34 1.45
C SER A 71 19.58 -1.86 0.67
N PRO A 72 20.82 -1.85 1.19
CA PRO A 72 21.96 -2.48 0.48
C PRO A 72 21.82 -3.99 0.28
N ALA A 73 21.03 -4.67 1.12
CA ALA A 73 20.77 -6.11 1.03
C ALA A 73 19.35 -6.44 0.51
N ARG A 74 18.42 -5.51 0.67
CA ARG A 74 17.02 -5.61 0.27
C ARG A 74 16.58 -4.27 -0.32
N PRO A 75 16.76 -4.04 -1.63
CA PRO A 75 16.48 -2.74 -2.25
C PRO A 75 15.07 -2.18 -1.97
N GLY A 76 14.06 -3.04 -1.83
CA GLY A 76 12.70 -2.63 -1.45
C GLY A 76 12.57 -1.96 -0.07
N ALA A 77 13.59 -2.06 0.80
CA ALA A 77 13.62 -1.37 2.09
C ALA A 77 13.72 0.15 1.93
N GLU A 78 14.28 0.65 0.83
CA GLU A 78 14.57 2.06 0.59
C GLU A 78 13.34 2.97 0.81
N TRP A 79 12.17 2.55 0.32
CA TRP A 79 10.92 3.30 0.46
C TRP A 79 10.53 3.47 1.93
N PHE A 80 10.65 2.40 2.71
CA PHE A 80 10.35 2.42 4.13
C PHE A 80 11.38 3.24 4.91
N GLU A 81 12.65 3.15 4.54
CA GLU A 81 13.75 3.87 5.16
C GLU A 81 13.57 5.39 5.03
N ARG A 82 13.28 5.84 3.80
CA ARG A 82 13.01 7.25 3.50
C ARG A 82 11.73 7.73 4.18
N MET A 83 10.69 6.90 4.22
CA MET A 83 9.47 7.19 4.99
C MET A 83 9.76 7.34 6.49
N ILE A 84 10.58 6.48 7.09
CA ILE A 84 10.97 6.57 8.50
C ILE A 84 11.76 7.86 8.77
N ALA A 85 12.68 8.23 7.88
CA ALA A 85 13.42 9.48 7.98
C ALA A 85 12.46 10.69 7.96
N ASP A 86 11.50 10.71 7.04
CA ASP A 86 10.53 11.82 6.92
C ASP A 86 9.56 11.89 8.12
N LEU A 87 9.02 10.75 8.55
CA LEU A 87 7.97 10.68 9.56
C LEU A 87 8.50 10.71 11.00
N ALA A 88 9.58 9.99 11.28
CA ALA A 88 10.14 9.84 12.63
C ALA A 88 11.41 10.67 12.86
N GLY A 89 12.10 11.09 11.79
CA GLY A 89 13.39 11.80 11.89
C GLY A 89 14.58 10.87 12.11
N TRP A 90 14.43 9.57 11.84
CA TRP A 90 15.50 8.57 12.02
C TRP A 90 16.07 8.14 10.67
N PRO A 91 17.25 8.64 10.28
CA PRO A 91 17.85 8.28 9.00
C PRO A 91 18.35 6.83 8.99
N ALA A 92 18.26 6.18 7.82
CA ALA A 92 18.85 4.87 7.58
C ALA A 92 20.33 5.03 7.15
N LEU A 93 21.25 4.66 8.04
CA LEU A 93 22.69 4.81 7.84
C LEU A 93 23.20 3.79 6.82
N GLY A 94 23.86 4.30 5.76
CA GLY A 94 24.37 3.46 4.66
C GLY A 94 23.29 2.99 3.68
N GLY A 95 22.12 3.62 3.68
CA GLY A 95 21.04 3.32 2.73
C GLY A 95 21.37 3.69 1.28
N THR A 96 20.67 3.06 0.33
CA THR A 96 20.88 3.29 -1.11
C THR A 96 20.36 4.64 -1.60
N ASP A 97 19.35 5.20 -0.93
CA ASP A 97 18.81 6.53 -1.19
C ASP A 97 18.34 7.17 0.13
N ALA A 98 18.83 8.38 0.41
CA ALA A 98 18.51 9.15 1.61
C ALA A 98 17.65 10.39 1.30
N ARG A 99 17.21 10.57 0.05
CA ARG A 99 16.34 11.69 -0.34
C ARG A 99 14.98 11.55 0.35
N PRO A 100 14.31 12.68 0.66
CA PRO A 100 12.92 12.65 1.14
C PRO A 100 12.00 11.86 0.20
N LEU A 101 10.98 11.23 0.76
CA LEU A 101 9.97 10.46 0.01
C LEU A 101 8.59 11.11 0.06
N LEU A 102 8.16 11.55 1.24
CA LEU A 102 6.83 12.07 1.51
C LEU A 102 6.81 13.58 1.71
N ASP A 103 7.75 14.10 2.50
CA ASP A 103 7.83 15.54 2.76
C ASP A 103 8.74 16.20 1.72
N HIS A 104 8.11 16.83 0.73
CA HIS A 104 8.80 17.67 -0.26
C HIS A 104 9.16 19.04 0.33
N GLY A 105 9.62 19.09 1.58
CA GLY A 105 10.02 20.31 2.30
C GLY A 105 8.88 21.31 2.55
N ARG A 106 7.63 20.84 2.58
CA ARG A 106 6.44 21.71 2.73
C ARG A 106 5.69 21.50 4.03
N TRP A 107 5.93 20.40 4.75
CA TRP A 107 5.14 20.10 5.94
C TRP A 107 5.54 20.98 7.12
N ALA A 108 4.55 21.66 7.70
CA ALA A 108 4.74 22.52 8.87
C ALA A 108 4.84 21.74 10.19
N MET A 109 4.39 20.47 10.21
CA MET A 109 4.30 19.62 11.39
C MET A 109 4.62 18.17 11.03
N ARG A 110 5.50 17.52 11.80
CA ARG A 110 5.79 16.07 11.73
C ARG A 110 5.41 15.33 13.04
N ALA A 111 4.86 16.04 14.02
CA ALA A 111 4.21 15.45 15.19
C ALA A 111 2.86 14.83 14.78
N PRO A 112 2.40 13.73 15.42
CA PRO A 112 2.95 13.01 16.56
C PRO A 112 4.02 11.96 16.18
N LEU A 113 4.42 11.84 14.91
CA LEU A 113 5.34 10.80 14.44
C LEU A 113 6.80 11.09 14.81
N SER A 114 7.20 12.35 14.82
CA SER A 114 8.47 12.83 15.37
C SER A 114 8.23 13.91 16.44
N ALA A 115 8.86 13.74 17.60
CA ALA A 115 8.82 14.71 18.71
C ALA A 115 9.88 15.83 18.54
N ALA A 116 10.89 15.62 17.70
CA ALA A 116 11.95 16.57 17.40
C ALA A 116 12.16 16.62 15.88
N PRO A 117 11.22 17.24 15.12
CA PRO A 117 11.35 17.31 13.68
C PRO A 117 12.66 18.02 13.29
N PRO A 118 13.41 17.52 12.29
CA PRO A 118 14.57 18.25 11.79
C PRO A 118 14.12 19.66 11.32
N PRO A 119 14.99 20.67 11.42
CA PRO A 119 14.64 22.04 11.08
C PRO A 119 14.16 22.14 9.62
N ARG A 120 13.23 23.05 9.35
CA ARG A 120 12.76 23.32 7.99
C ARG A 120 13.97 23.72 7.14
N LEU A 121 14.29 22.91 6.14
CA LEU A 121 15.32 23.22 5.16
C LEU A 121 14.75 24.24 4.15
N GLY A 122 14.85 25.53 4.48
CA GLY A 122 14.79 26.67 3.55
C GLY A 122 13.84 26.58 2.34
N GLU A 123 14.25 27.18 1.21
CA GLU A 123 13.63 26.87 -0.08
C GLU A 123 13.85 25.38 -0.38
N VAL A 124 12.77 24.69 -0.75
CA VAL A 124 12.83 23.28 -1.13
C VAL A 124 13.67 23.18 -2.40
N PRO A 125 14.82 22.48 -2.38
CA PRO A 125 15.55 22.20 -3.60
C PRO A 125 14.61 21.47 -4.56
N GLN A 126 14.64 21.83 -5.84
CA GLN A 126 13.98 21.00 -6.85
C GLN A 126 14.49 19.57 -6.70
N PRO A 127 13.62 18.55 -6.77
CA PRO A 127 14.05 17.17 -6.63
C PRO A 127 15.17 16.90 -7.63
N GLU A 128 16.33 16.50 -7.11
CA GLU A 128 17.47 16.12 -7.94
C GLU A 128 17.26 14.68 -8.42
N PHE A 129 17.19 14.53 -9.74
CA PHE A 129 17.05 13.24 -10.40
C PHE A 129 18.42 12.75 -10.84
N LEU A 130 18.66 11.45 -10.71
CA LEU A 130 19.93 10.86 -11.09
C LEU A 130 20.10 10.99 -12.60
N ALA A 131 21.19 11.63 -13.01
CA ALA A 131 21.51 11.81 -14.41
C ALA A 131 21.82 10.48 -15.09
N VAL A 132 21.34 10.32 -16.33
CA VAL A 132 21.74 9.23 -17.22
C VAL A 132 22.64 9.83 -18.30
N PRO A 133 23.96 9.56 -18.30
CA PRO A 133 24.87 10.11 -19.31
C PRO A 133 24.64 9.42 -20.65
N GLY A 134 24.83 10.18 -21.74
CA GLY A 134 24.75 9.67 -23.10
C GLY A 134 24.27 10.72 -24.09
N GLU A 135 24.76 10.64 -25.32
CA GLU A 135 24.26 11.47 -26.42
C GLU A 135 22.80 11.11 -26.74
N GLY A 136 21.97 12.13 -26.97
CA GLY A 136 20.54 11.95 -27.30
C GLY A 136 19.65 11.50 -26.14
N VAL A 137 20.12 11.61 -24.88
CA VAL A 137 19.29 11.34 -23.71
C VAL A 137 18.52 12.61 -23.33
N HIS A 138 17.18 12.50 -23.26
CA HIS A 138 16.28 13.58 -22.87
C HIS A 138 15.55 13.24 -21.57
N GLN A 139 15.21 14.26 -20.80
CA GLN A 139 14.42 14.13 -19.58
C GLN A 139 12.98 14.59 -19.82
N ILE A 140 12.02 13.75 -19.46
CA ILE A 140 10.59 14.05 -19.59
C ILE A 140 9.95 14.05 -18.19
N PRO A 141 9.49 15.21 -17.68
CA PRO A 141 8.69 15.27 -16.46
C PRO A 141 7.23 14.91 -16.75
N LEU A 142 6.62 14.08 -15.91
CA LEU A 142 5.18 13.81 -15.92
C LEU A 142 4.63 13.97 -14.48
N GLY A 143 3.46 14.58 -14.33
CA GLY A 143 2.92 14.91 -13.01
C GLY A 143 3.68 16.02 -12.27
N PRO A 144 3.27 16.40 -11.05
CA PRO A 144 2.19 15.78 -10.26
C PRO A 144 0.78 16.28 -10.63
N ILE A 145 0.66 17.26 -11.53
CA ILE A 145 -0.61 17.90 -11.94
C ILE A 145 -1.14 17.33 -13.27
N GLN A 146 -0.25 16.87 -14.16
CA GLN A 146 -0.63 16.45 -15.51
C GLN A 146 -1.43 15.13 -15.49
N GLY A 147 -2.63 15.15 -16.07
CA GLY A 147 -3.66 14.10 -15.97
C GLY A 147 -3.46 12.85 -16.84
N GLY A 148 -2.22 12.41 -17.06
CA GLY A 148 -1.92 11.14 -17.74
C GLY A 148 -1.77 9.94 -16.79
N PHE A 149 -1.64 10.18 -15.49
CA PHE A 149 -1.56 9.12 -14.46
C PHE A 149 -2.61 9.39 -13.38
N GLY A 150 -3.23 8.31 -12.86
CA GLY A 150 -4.31 8.41 -11.88
C GLY A 150 -3.84 8.85 -10.49
N GLU A 151 -2.58 8.56 -10.14
CA GLU A 151 -2.02 8.85 -8.84
C GLU A 151 -1.23 10.17 -8.81
N PRO A 152 -1.37 10.98 -7.74
CA PRO A 152 -0.60 12.20 -7.56
C PRO A 152 0.84 11.86 -7.19
N ALA A 153 1.69 11.77 -8.21
CA ALA A 153 3.13 11.55 -8.11
C ALA A 153 3.83 12.31 -9.25
N HIS A 154 5.08 12.70 -9.02
CA HIS A 154 5.94 13.20 -10.08
C HIS A 154 6.81 12.06 -10.62
N TRP A 155 6.82 11.89 -11.92
CA TRP A 155 7.59 10.88 -12.64
C TRP A 155 8.65 11.58 -13.48
N ARG A 156 9.88 11.09 -13.40
CA ARG A 156 10.99 11.55 -14.24
C ARG A 156 11.46 10.41 -15.11
N LEU A 157 11.29 10.55 -16.43
CA LEU A 157 11.78 9.61 -17.41
C LEU A 157 13.07 10.15 -18.02
N HIS A 158 14.08 9.30 -18.13
CA HIS A 158 15.24 9.51 -18.99
C HIS A 158 15.09 8.62 -20.21
N VAL A 159 15.01 9.21 -21.40
CA VAL A 159 14.65 8.53 -22.64
C VAL A 159 15.69 8.78 -23.71
N ARG A 160 16.01 7.75 -24.50
CA ARG A 160 16.80 7.86 -25.74
C ARG A 160 16.01 7.27 -26.90
N GLY A 161 15.53 8.12 -27.80
CA GLY A 161 14.54 7.72 -28.81
C GLY A 161 13.25 7.25 -28.15
N GLU A 162 12.90 5.98 -28.32
CA GLU A 162 11.74 5.34 -27.69
C GLU A 162 12.11 4.50 -26.46
N THR A 163 13.40 4.38 -26.15
CA THR A 163 13.87 3.56 -25.03
C THR A 163 13.90 4.36 -23.73
N VAL A 164 13.12 3.94 -22.74
CA VAL A 164 13.23 4.44 -21.36
C VAL A 164 14.47 3.83 -20.71
N LEU A 165 15.46 4.67 -20.41
CA LEU A 165 16.70 4.26 -19.74
C LEU A 165 16.56 4.25 -18.22
N ARG A 166 15.73 5.14 -17.68
CA ARG A 166 15.46 5.26 -16.25
C ARG A 166 14.09 5.90 -16.01
N LEU A 167 13.43 5.45 -14.95
CA LEU A 167 12.24 6.05 -14.40
C LEU A 167 12.43 6.27 -12.91
N GLU A 168 12.28 7.51 -12.47
CA GLU A 168 12.23 7.86 -11.05
C GLU A 168 10.84 8.34 -10.68
N VAL A 169 10.32 7.82 -9.56
CA VAL A 169 9.01 8.16 -9.02
C VAL A 169 9.19 8.93 -7.73
N LEU A 170 8.60 10.10 -7.67
CA LEU A 170 8.49 10.91 -6.48
C LEU A 170 7.02 10.89 -6.02
N PRO A 171 6.65 9.97 -5.11
CA PRO A 171 5.31 9.90 -4.53
C PRO A 171 5.15 10.96 -3.43
N GLY A 172 4.10 10.88 -2.62
CA GLY A 172 3.98 11.68 -1.38
C GLY A 172 3.00 12.85 -1.44
N TYR A 173 2.63 13.31 -2.66
CA TYR A 173 1.72 14.45 -2.86
C TYR A 173 0.31 14.27 -2.28
N ALA A 174 -0.16 13.03 -2.09
CA ALA A 174 -1.43 12.71 -1.42
C ALA A 174 -1.26 12.11 -0.01
N HIS A 175 -0.12 12.33 0.65
CA HIS A 175 0.05 11.87 2.02
C HIS A 175 -0.94 12.58 2.96
N ARG A 176 -1.76 11.78 3.67
CA ARG A 176 -2.82 12.29 4.57
C ARG A 176 -2.49 12.13 6.06
N GLY A 177 -1.31 11.63 6.42
CA GLY A 177 -0.94 11.41 7.82
C GLY A 177 -1.80 10.36 8.53
N VAL A 178 -2.32 9.35 7.83
CA VAL A 178 -3.25 8.36 8.42
C VAL A 178 -2.68 7.70 9.67
N LEU A 179 -1.41 7.28 9.65
CA LEU A 179 -0.75 6.68 10.81
C LEU A 179 -0.75 7.59 12.05
N ALA A 180 -0.49 8.90 11.84
CA ALA A 180 -0.57 9.89 12.90
C ALA A 180 -2.01 10.04 13.42
N LEU A 181 -2.98 10.12 12.51
CA LEU A 181 -4.39 10.28 12.86
C LEU A 181 -4.94 9.09 13.64
N LEU A 182 -4.41 7.87 13.45
CA LEU A 182 -4.84 6.68 14.17
C LEU A 182 -4.36 6.62 15.63
N ARG A 183 -3.26 7.32 15.97
CA ARG A 183 -2.69 7.25 17.32
C ARG A 183 -3.65 7.83 18.37
N GLY A 184 -3.83 7.09 19.46
CA GLY A 184 -4.69 7.50 20.58
C GLY A 184 -6.20 7.38 20.30
N ARG A 185 -6.61 6.91 19.12
CA ARG A 185 -8.02 6.67 18.80
C ARG A 185 -8.50 5.33 19.31
N THR A 186 -9.78 5.26 19.67
CA THR A 186 -10.46 3.97 19.87
C THR A 186 -10.63 3.24 18.54
N LEU A 187 -10.91 1.93 18.58
CA LEU A 187 -11.11 1.13 17.36
C LEU A 187 -12.26 1.65 16.51
N GLU A 188 -13.33 2.15 17.14
CA GLU A 188 -14.51 2.71 16.49
C GLU A 188 -14.19 4.03 15.79
N GLN A 189 -13.33 4.86 16.39
CA GLN A 189 -12.86 6.11 15.80
C GLN A 189 -11.83 5.87 14.68
N ALA A 190 -11.06 4.80 14.76
CA ALA A 190 -10.03 4.42 13.81
C ALA A 190 -10.59 3.75 12.54
N ALA A 191 -11.61 2.91 12.68
CA ALA A 191 -12.15 2.11 11.57
C ALA A 191 -12.57 2.96 10.35
N PRO A 192 -13.29 4.10 10.49
CA PRO A 192 -13.64 4.94 9.35
C PRO A 192 -12.41 5.56 8.65
N LEU A 193 -11.34 5.87 9.39
CA LEU A 193 -10.11 6.39 8.79
C LEU A 193 -9.41 5.32 7.94
N VAL A 194 -9.36 4.08 8.45
CA VAL A 194 -8.77 2.94 7.73
C VAL A 194 -9.56 2.62 6.46
N ALA A 195 -10.89 2.63 6.53
CA ALA A 195 -11.77 2.38 5.38
C ALA A 195 -11.54 3.37 4.22
N ARG A 196 -10.84 4.48 4.47
CA ARG A 196 -10.57 5.57 3.52
C ARG A 196 -9.08 5.71 3.17
N ILE A 197 -8.26 4.69 3.46
CA ILE A 197 -6.85 4.66 3.02
C ILE A 197 -6.77 4.58 1.48
N ALA A 198 -7.50 3.65 0.88
CA ALA A 198 -7.69 3.56 -0.56
C ALA A 198 -9.20 3.48 -0.84
N GLY A 199 -9.70 4.42 -1.66
CA GLY A 199 -11.14 4.61 -1.85
C GLY A 199 -11.83 3.45 -2.56
N ASP A 200 -11.08 2.61 -3.25
CA ASP A 200 -11.54 1.44 -4.00
C ASP A 200 -11.23 0.10 -3.31
N SER A 201 -10.49 0.12 -2.20
CA SER A 201 -10.05 -1.06 -1.44
C SER A 201 -10.44 -0.94 0.03
N THR A 202 -11.64 -0.42 0.27
CA THR A 202 -12.15 -0.07 1.60
C THR A 202 -12.40 -1.31 2.47
N VAL A 203 -12.90 -2.40 1.88
CA VAL A 203 -13.16 -3.67 2.56
C VAL A 203 -11.85 -4.34 2.93
N ALA A 204 -10.90 -4.42 2.00
CA ALA A 204 -9.60 -5.01 2.25
C ALA A 204 -8.85 -4.31 3.40
N HIS A 205 -8.79 -2.97 3.38
CA HIS A 205 -8.16 -2.20 4.47
C HIS A 205 -8.90 -2.38 5.80
N SER A 206 -10.23 -2.29 5.80
CA SER A 206 -11.04 -2.45 7.01
C SER A 206 -10.92 -3.85 7.60
N TRP A 207 -10.88 -4.89 6.75
CA TRP A 207 -10.70 -6.28 7.20
C TRP A 207 -9.30 -6.52 7.75
N ALA A 208 -8.24 -6.00 7.11
CA ALA A 208 -6.89 -6.10 7.63
C ALA A 208 -6.78 -5.47 9.04
N PHE A 209 -7.38 -4.29 9.23
CA PHE A 209 -7.41 -3.62 10.53
C PHE A 209 -8.27 -4.36 11.56
N ALA A 210 -9.47 -4.81 11.18
CA ALA A 210 -10.32 -5.60 12.05
C ALA A 210 -9.61 -6.88 12.52
N LEU A 211 -8.94 -7.60 11.62
CA LEU A 211 -8.20 -8.81 11.96
C LEU A 211 -7.01 -8.53 12.89
N ALA A 212 -6.30 -7.42 12.67
CA ALA A 212 -5.21 -6.99 13.56
C ALA A 212 -5.72 -6.67 14.97
N ALA A 213 -6.81 -5.91 15.07
CA ALA A 213 -7.44 -5.55 16.34
C ALA A 213 -8.01 -6.80 17.05
N GLU A 214 -8.68 -7.68 16.32
CA GLU A 214 -9.28 -8.91 16.83
C GLU A 214 -8.22 -9.83 17.43
N ARG A 215 -7.12 -10.04 16.70
CA ARG A 215 -5.98 -10.84 17.18
C ARG A 215 -5.31 -10.21 18.40
N ALA A 216 -5.14 -8.89 18.42
CA ALA A 216 -4.56 -8.19 19.56
C ALA A 216 -5.43 -8.30 20.83
N LEU A 217 -6.75 -8.34 20.67
CA LEU A 217 -7.71 -8.46 21.77
C LEU A 217 -8.08 -9.92 22.10
N GLY A 218 -7.59 -10.90 21.33
CA GLY A 218 -7.96 -12.31 21.52
C GLY A 218 -9.44 -12.61 21.23
N ILE A 219 -10.09 -11.81 20.40
CA ILE A 219 -11.51 -11.98 20.03
C ILE A 219 -11.62 -12.62 18.65
N ALA A 220 -12.68 -13.41 18.45
CA ALA A 220 -13.01 -13.99 17.15
C ALA A 220 -14.34 -13.41 16.66
N ALA A 221 -14.38 -12.92 15.42
CA ALA A 221 -15.63 -12.49 14.81
C ALA A 221 -16.58 -13.69 14.61
N PRO A 222 -17.91 -13.50 14.69
CA PRO A 222 -18.88 -14.56 14.40
C PRO A 222 -18.67 -15.18 13.01
N ALA A 223 -18.92 -16.49 12.86
CA ALA A 223 -18.73 -17.20 11.59
C ALA A 223 -19.48 -16.55 10.41
N ARG A 224 -20.70 -16.05 10.65
CA ARG A 224 -21.47 -15.29 9.66
C ARG A 224 -20.76 -14.00 9.23
N ALA A 225 -20.20 -13.26 10.18
CA ALA A 225 -19.46 -12.04 9.88
C ALA A 225 -18.20 -12.33 9.05
N ALA A 226 -17.48 -13.42 9.36
CA ALA A 226 -16.34 -13.86 8.56
C ALA A 226 -16.74 -14.20 7.11
N ALA A 227 -17.87 -14.91 6.92
CA ALA A 227 -18.39 -15.22 5.59
C ALA A 227 -18.78 -13.95 4.82
N LEU A 228 -19.46 -13.00 5.46
CA LEU A 228 -19.87 -11.73 4.84
C LEU A 228 -18.66 -10.86 4.46
N ARG A 229 -17.61 -10.81 5.30
CA ARG A 229 -16.34 -10.16 4.96
C ARG A 229 -15.74 -10.76 3.69
N GLY A 230 -15.75 -12.09 3.58
CA GLY A 230 -15.33 -12.80 2.36
C GLY A 230 -16.12 -12.38 1.13
N VAL A 231 -17.45 -12.36 1.21
CA VAL A 231 -18.32 -11.91 0.11
C VAL A 231 -18.00 -10.45 -0.27
N MET A 232 -17.92 -9.55 0.70
CA MET A 232 -17.59 -8.14 0.46
C MET A 232 -16.23 -7.98 -0.22
N ALA A 233 -15.21 -8.73 0.24
CA ALA A 233 -13.86 -8.65 -0.31
C ALA A 233 -13.80 -9.18 -1.75
N GLU A 234 -14.53 -10.24 -2.07
CA GLU A 234 -14.58 -10.77 -3.43
C GLU A 234 -15.33 -9.83 -4.39
N LEU A 235 -16.40 -9.18 -3.93
CA LEU A 235 -17.10 -8.15 -4.73
C LEU A 235 -16.20 -6.94 -5.01
N GLU A 236 -15.47 -6.47 -3.99
CA GLU A 236 -14.48 -5.40 -4.14
C GLU A 236 -13.37 -5.81 -5.12
N ARG A 237 -12.83 -7.02 -4.99
CA ARG A 237 -11.78 -7.57 -5.86
C ARG A 237 -12.24 -7.66 -7.32
N ILE A 238 -13.44 -8.17 -7.56
CA ILE A 238 -14.05 -8.23 -8.90
C ILE A 238 -14.20 -6.82 -9.49
N ALA A 239 -14.74 -5.88 -8.71
CA ALA A 239 -14.93 -4.51 -9.16
C ALA A 239 -13.61 -3.80 -9.50
N ASN A 240 -12.55 -4.05 -8.73
CA ASN A 240 -11.23 -3.51 -8.99
C ASN A 240 -10.59 -4.16 -10.22
N HIS A 241 -10.64 -5.48 -10.36
CA HIS A 241 -10.12 -6.14 -11.56
C HIS A 241 -10.82 -5.69 -12.84
N LEU A 242 -12.15 -5.49 -12.83
CA LEU A 242 -12.86 -4.95 -13.99
C LEU A 242 -12.35 -3.56 -14.36
N ARG A 243 -12.15 -2.68 -13.39
CA ARG A 243 -11.58 -1.35 -13.64
C ARG A 243 -10.17 -1.46 -14.22
N ASP A 244 -9.31 -2.26 -13.60
CA ASP A 244 -7.89 -2.33 -13.97
C ASP A 244 -7.72 -2.94 -15.37
N ILE A 245 -8.47 -3.99 -15.70
CA ILE A 245 -8.47 -4.60 -17.05
C ILE A 245 -8.98 -3.58 -18.08
N GLY A 246 -10.07 -2.88 -17.79
CA GLY A 246 -10.62 -1.84 -18.67
C GLY A 246 -9.60 -0.74 -18.94
N ALA A 247 -8.99 -0.21 -17.88
CA ALA A 247 -7.97 0.83 -17.97
C ALA A 247 -6.75 0.37 -18.79
N ILE A 248 -6.22 -0.84 -18.55
CA ILE A 248 -5.11 -1.39 -19.35
C ILE A 248 -5.47 -1.46 -20.84
N CYS A 249 -6.70 -1.87 -21.17
CA CYS A 249 -7.16 -1.87 -22.57
C CYS A 249 -7.24 -0.45 -23.15
N ALA A 250 -7.76 0.52 -22.39
CA ALA A 250 -7.84 1.92 -22.84
C ALA A 250 -6.45 2.53 -23.08
N GLU A 251 -5.48 2.27 -22.20
CA GLU A 251 -4.09 2.72 -22.36
C GLU A 251 -3.42 2.10 -23.60
N ALA A 252 -3.83 0.90 -24.00
CA ALA A 252 -3.42 0.26 -25.26
C ALA A 252 -4.22 0.73 -26.50
N GLY A 253 -5.13 1.71 -26.34
CA GLY A 253 -5.95 2.27 -27.42
C GLY A 253 -7.31 1.57 -27.65
N PHE A 254 -7.69 0.60 -26.81
CA PHE A 254 -8.94 -0.16 -26.91
C PHE A 254 -9.98 0.33 -25.89
N HIS A 255 -10.76 1.35 -26.25
CA HIS A 255 -11.75 1.95 -25.36
C HIS A 255 -13.07 1.17 -25.22
N TRP A 256 -13.40 0.29 -26.17
CA TRP A 256 -14.63 -0.51 -26.08
C TRP A 256 -14.60 -1.51 -24.90
N PRO A 257 -13.53 -2.30 -24.69
CA PRO A 257 -13.39 -3.14 -23.49
C PRO A 257 -13.49 -2.35 -22.19
N ASP A 258 -12.90 -1.15 -22.13
CA ASP A 258 -12.99 -0.26 -20.96
C ASP A 258 -14.44 0.09 -20.63
N SER A 259 -15.20 0.56 -21.63
CA SER A 259 -16.62 0.88 -21.47
C SER A 259 -17.45 -0.32 -21.00
N ARG A 260 -17.17 -1.52 -21.54
CA ARG A 260 -17.86 -2.76 -21.13
C ARG A 260 -17.50 -3.16 -19.70
N CYS A 261 -16.22 -3.14 -19.34
CA CYS A 261 -15.79 -3.44 -17.98
C CYS A 261 -16.35 -2.43 -16.98
N GLY A 262 -16.44 -1.14 -17.35
CA GLY A 262 -17.09 -0.10 -16.56
C GLY A 262 -18.58 -0.39 -16.29
N ALA A 263 -19.33 -0.84 -17.31
CA ALA A 263 -20.73 -1.22 -17.15
C ALA A 263 -20.90 -2.46 -16.24
N LEU A 264 -20.05 -3.48 -16.39
CA LEU A 264 -20.06 -4.66 -15.52
C LEU A 264 -19.70 -4.30 -14.08
N ARG A 265 -18.68 -3.45 -13.89
CA ARG A 265 -18.29 -2.94 -12.59
C ARG A 265 -19.44 -2.20 -11.93
N GLU A 266 -20.14 -1.36 -12.68
CA GLU A 266 -21.31 -0.62 -12.19
C GLU A 266 -22.43 -1.55 -11.72
N ALA A 267 -22.69 -2.66 -12.42
CA ALA A 267 -23.67 -3.66 -11.99
C ALA A 267 -23.29 -4.28 -10.63
N VAL A 268 -22.00 -4.63 -10.45
CA VAL A 268 -21.48 -5.14 -9.16
C VAL A 268 -21.64 -4.10 -8.05
N LEU A 269 -21.26 -2.84 -8.29
CA LEU A 269 -21.33 -1.78 -7.28
C LEU A 269 -22.78 -1.42 -6.90
N ARG A 270 -23.73 -1.46 -7.84
CA ARG A 270 -25.15 -1.27 -7.53
C ARG A 270 -25.71 -2.42 -6.71
N ALA A 271 -25.38 -3.66 -7.08
CA ALA A 271 -25.79 -4.83 -6.31
C ALA A 271 -25.20 -4.81 -4.89
N ALA A 272 -23.92 -4.45 -4.74
CA ALA A 272 -23.29 -4.23 -3.44
C ALA A 272 -23.97 -3.11 -2.65
N GLY A 273 -24.37 -2.02 -3.34
CA GLY A 273 -25.15 -0.93 -2.76
C GLY A 273 -26.51 -1.39 -2.21
N ALA A 274 -27.23 -2.27 -2.89
CA ALA A 274 -28.49 -2.81 -2.40
C ALA A 274 -28.29 -3.86 -1.28
N ALA A 275 -27.26 -4.69 -1.41
CA ALA A 275 -26.92 -5.75 -0.47
C ALA A 275 -26.40 -5.23 0.88
N PHE A 276 -25.55 -4.23 0.84
CA PHE A 276 -24.81 -3.71 1.99
C PHE A 276 -25.02 -2.20 2.19
N GLY A 277 -26.00 -1.58 1.51
CA GLY A 277 -26.36 -0.17 1.70
C GLY A 277 -25.25 0.85 1.41
N HIS A 278 -24.14 0.45 0.77
CA HIS A 278 -23.12 1.34 0.25
C HIS A 278 -22.45 0.69 -0.97
N ARG A 279 -22.31 1.43 -2.07
CA ARG A 279 -21.84 0.89 -3.35
C ARG A 279 -20.42 0.32 -3.29
N LEU A 280 -19.57 0.94 -2.49
CA LEU A 280 -18.21 0.48 -2.20
C LEU A 280 -18.12 -0.37 -0.92
N MET A 281 -19.24 -0.63 -0.23
CA MET A 281 -19.26 -1.33 1.07
C MET A 281 -18.39 -0.66 2.15
N MET A 282 -18.18 0.66 2.03
CA MET A 282 -17.42 1.47 2.98
C MET A 282 -18.05 1.36 4.37
N ASP A 283 -17.20 1.23 5.39
CA ASP A 283 -17.59 1.02 6.80
C ASP A 283 -18.42 -0.26 7.04
N GLY A 284 -18.50 -1.18 6.07
CA GLY A 284 -19.22 -2.45 6.20
C GLY A 284 -18.51 -3.46 7.10
N VAL A 285 -17.18 -3.45 7.09
CA VAL A 285 -16.33 -4.29 7.95
C VAL A 285 -15.82 -3.47 9.12
N VAL A 286 -16.01 -3.98 10.33
CA VAL A 286 -15.58 -3.34 11.59
C VAL A 286 -14.90 -4.37 12.49
N PRO A 287 -14.01 -3.95 13.41
CA PRO A 287 -13.48 -4.86 14.43
C PRO A 287 -14.60 -5.59 15.18
N GLY A 288 -14.48 -6.92 15.30
CA GLY A 288 -15.47 -7.80 15.94
C GLY A 288 -16.59 -8.31 15.04
N GLY A 289 -16.80 -7.75 13.83
CA GLY A 289 -17.79 -8.29 12.89
C GLY A 289 -18.02 -7.48 11.62
N VAL A 290 -19.29 -7.25 11.30
CA VAL A 290 -19.75 -6.41 10.19
C VAL A 290 -20.79 -5.42 10.72
N ALA A 291 -20.85 -4.23 10.14
CA ALA A 291 -21.76 -3.18 10.59
C ALA A 291 -23.23 -3.45 10.25
N ARG A 292 -23.48 -4.34 9.28
CA ARG A 292 -24.81 -4.70 8.78
C ARG A 292 -24.79 -6.08 8.18
N ASP A 293 -25.93 -6.74 8.26
CA ASP A 293 -26.16 -8.01 7.58
C ASP A 293 -26.56 -7.77 6.12
N LEU A 294 -26.48 -8.84 5.32
CA LEU A 294 -26.90 -8.88 3.92
C LEU A 294 -28.41 -8.70 3.81
N SER A 295 -28.86 -7.74 2.99
CA SER A 295 -30.29 -7.55 2.72
C SER A 295 -30.86 -8.70 1.88
N PRO A 296 -32.09 -9.18 2.16
CA PRO A 296 -32.72 -10.25 1.37
C PRO A 296 -32.85 -9.90 -0.12
N GLU A 297 -33.22 -8.66 -0.42
CA GLU A 297 -33.33 -8.13 -1.79
C GLU A 297 -31.96 -8.09 -2.49
N GLY A 298 -30.91 -7.76 -1.74
CA GLY A 298 -29.54 -7.71 -2.26
C GLY A 298 -28.99 -9.06 -2.69
N VAL A 299 -29.47 -10.17 -2.11
CA VAL A 299 -29.02 -11.53 -2.52
C VAL A 299 -29.35 -11.78 -3.99
N ALA A 300 -30.58 -11.49 -4.41
CA ALA A 300 -31.02 -11.67 -5.79
C ALA A 300 -30.21 -10.78 -6.74
N LEU A 301 -30.03 -9.51 -6.38
CA LEU A 301 -29.28 -8.55 -7.21
C LEU A 301 -27.79 -8.92 -7.35
N LEU A 302 -27.18 -9.47 -6.30
CA LEU A 302 -25.81 -10.00 -6.37
C LEU A 302 -25.73 -11.21 -7.30
N ALA A 303 -26.70 -12.13 -7.22
CA ALA A 303 -26.75 -13.28 -8.11
C ALA A 303 -26.92 -12.87 -9.58
N ASP A 304 -27.81 -11.91 -9.85
CA ASP A 304 -28.02 -11.36 -11.19
C ASP A 304 -26.76 -10.67 -11.74
N ALA A 305 -26.07 -9.90 -10.90
CA ALA A 305 -24.79 -9.29 -11.29
C ALA A 305 -23.74 -10.35 -11.63
N MET A 306 -23.62 -11.42 -10.82
CA MET A 306 -22.68 -12.51 -11.11
C MET A 306 -23.05 -13.29 -12.38
N ALA A 307 -24.34 -13.50 -12.64
CA ALA A 307 -24.82 -14.12 -13.88
C ALA A 307 -24.49 -13.26 -15.11
N LEU A 308 -24.71 -11.94 -15.02
CA LEU A 308 -24.32 -10.99 -16.06
C LEU A 308 -22.82 -11.04 -16.35
N LEU A 309 -21.99 -11.01 -15.31
CA LEU A 309 -20.53 -11.14 -15.46
C LEU A 309 -20.16 -12.47 -16.13
N GLY A 310 -20.79 -13.57 -15.72
CA GLY A 310 -20.55 -14.90 -16.30
C GLY A 310 -20.89 -14.98 -17.80
N ALA A 311 -21.93 -14.26 -18.24
CA ALA A 311 -22.34 -14.19 -19.64
C ALA A 311 -21.43 -13.26 -20.48
N GLU A 312 -21.00 -12.13 -19.91
CA GLU A 312 -20.35 -11.04 -20.65
C GLU A 312 -18.82 -11.11 -20.65
N LEU A 313 -18.18 -11.72 -19.65
CA LEU A 313 -16.72 -11.84 -19.60
C LEU A 313 -16.14 -12.74 -20.71
N PRO A 314 -16.71 -13.92 -21.07
CA PRO A 314 -16.13 -14.78 -22.09
C PRO A 314 -16.02 -14.13 -23.49
N PRO A 315 -17.03 -13.38 -24.00
CA PRO A 315 -16.91 -12.60 -25.23
C PRO A 315 -15.78 -11.57 -25.20
N LEU A 316 -15.57 -10.86 -24.09
CA LEU A 316 -14.50 -9.86 -23.97
C LEU A 316 -13.10 -10.48 -24.18
N ARG A 317 -12.90 -11.74 -23.80
CA ARG A 317 -11.64 -12.48 -24.03
C ARG A 317 -11.38 -12.80 -25.51
N ARG A 318 -12.40 -12.76 -26.38
CA ARG A 318 -12.31 -13.14 -27.79
C ARG A 318 -11.94 -11.98 -28.72
N VAL A 319 -11.96 -10.74 -28.24
CA VAL A 319 -11.67 -9.53 -29.06
C VAL A 319 -10.25 -9.55 -29.63
N GLY A 320 -9.31 -10.31 -29.06
CA GLY A 320 -7.97 -10.53 -29.62
C GLY A 320 -7.81 -11.75 -30.55
N ARG A 321 -8.89 -12.45 -30.92
CA ARG A 321 -8.86 -13.67 -31.75
C ARG A 321 -9.72 -13.60 -33.01
N ALA A 322 -10.23 -12.43 -33.38
CA ALA A 322 -10.82 -12.27 -34.71
C ALA A 322 -9.69 -12.42 -35.75
N PRO A 323 -9.78 -13.33 -36.72
CA PRO A 323 -8.84 -13.37 -37.83
C PRO A 323 -8.95 -12.05 -38.60
N CYS A 324 -7.82 -11.38 -38.80
CA CYS A 324 -7.70 -10.29 -39.77
C CYS A 324 -8.01 -10.80 -41.19
#